data_AF-A0A0C2ZN54-F1
#
_entry.id   AF-A0A0C2ZN54-F1
#
_cell.length_a   1.000
_cell.length_b   1.000
_cell.length_c   1.000
_cell.angle_alpha   90.00
_cell.angle_beta   90.00
_cell.angle_gamma   90.00
#
_symmetry.space_group_name_H-M   'P 1'
#
loop_
_entity.id
_entity.type
_entity.pdbx_description
1 polymer ?
#
loop_
_entity_poly.entity_id
_entity_poly.type
_entity_poly.pdbx_seq_one_letter_code
_entity_poly.pdbx_strand_id
1 'polypeptide(L)'
;MAAGKFKKPISMFEKIDEENRKYMTENLLKPTYENFIQSVANNRGLKKEDIVPFAEGKIFIANVPKIQHILVDEISSLYQVKAKIRENLRSDDVDFVEIDLEDEPSFLPKVQVDLGLKELVNQFKFQ
;
A
#
# COMPACT_ATOMS: atom_id res chain seq x y z
N MET A 1 -15.35 31.31 10.35
CA MET A 1 -14.11 31.43 11.14
C MET A 1 -13.89 30.10 11.86
N ALA A 2 -12.81 29.37 11.56
CA ALA A 2 -12.46 28.17 12.34
C ALA A 2 -12.00 28.58 13.74
N ALA A 3 -12.60 28.01 14.78
CA ALA A 3 -12.42 28.40 16.19
C ALA A 3 -11.09 27.91 16.82
N GLY A 4 -9.98 27.92 16.08
CA GLY A 4 -8.66 27.54 16.57
C GLY A 4 -7.55 27.83 15.57
N LYS A 5 -6.40 28.30 16.07
CA LYS A 5 -5.26 28.78 15.26
C LYS A 5 -4.79 27.75 14.21
N PHE A 6 -4.73 26.48 14.61
CA PHE A 6 -4.29 25.33 13.79
C PHE A 6 -5.46 24.45 13.31
N LYS A 7 -6.71 24.89 13.48
CA LYS A 7 -7.93 24.11 13.13
C LYS A 7 -8.42 24.41 11.71
N LYS A 8 -7.63 25.11 10.90
CA LYS A 8 -7.92 25.33 9.49
C LYS A 8 -7.43 24.11 8.68
N PRO A 9 -8.29 23.47 7.88
CA PRO A 9 -7.83 22.46 6.93
C PRO A 9 -6.79 23.04 5.99
N ILE A 10 -5.82 22.23 5.56
CA ILE A 10 -4.89 22.63 4.51
C ILE A 10 -5.71 22.89 3.25
N SER A 11 -5.67 24.13 2.76
CA SER A 11 -6.34 24.50 1.53
C SER A 11 -5.56 23.97 0.33
N MET A 12 -6.27 23.43 -0.67
CA MET A 12 -5.67 23.12 -1.98
C MET A 12 -5.46 24.38 -2.85
N PHE A 13 -6.07 25.50 -2.47
CA PHE A 13 -6.10 26.74 -3.26
C PHE A 13 -5.25 27.87 -2.66
N GLU A 14 -4.73 27.69 -1.44
CA GLU A 14 -3.91 28.69 -0.75
C GLU A 14 -2.59 28.07 -0.29
N LYS A 15 -1.52 28.87 -0.30
CA LYS A 15 -0.23 28.42 0.24
C LYS A 15 -0.32 28.30 1.75
N ILE A 16 0.28 27.23 2.29
CA ILE A 16 0.46 27.09 3.74
C ILE A 16 1.39 28.18 4.26
N ASP A 17 0.97 28.88 5.31
CA ASP A 17 1.81 29.85 6.02
C ASP A 17 2.95 29.15 6.78
N GLU A 18 3.97 29.91 7.14
CA GLU A 18 5.17 29.39 7.81
C GLU A 18 4.85 28.78 9.17
N GLU A 19 3.89 29.35 9.91
CA GLU A 19 3.55 28.88 11.26
C GLU A 19 2.84 27.51 11.20
N ASN A 20 1.85 27.37 10.33
CA ASN A 20 1.17 26.10 10.08
C ASN A 20 2.14 25.05 9.51
N ARG A 21 3.05 25.44 8.60
CA ARG A 21 4.11 24.55 8.11
C ARG A 21 4.99 24.05 9.24
N LYS A 22 5.45 24.95 10.12
CA LYS A 22 6.27 24.59 11.27
C LYS A 22 5.52 23.64 12.20
N TYR A 23 4.28 23.98 12.54
CA TYR A 23 3.42 23.15 13.39
C TYR A 23 3.26 21.73 12.83
N MET A 24 2.90 21.61 11.56
CA MET A 24 2.75 20.30 10.91
C MET A 24 4.06 19.52 10.88
N THR A 25 5.17 20.18 10.57
CA THR A 25 6.48 19.53 10.48
C THR A 25 6.91 18.99 11.84
N GLU A 26 6.80 19.80 12.89
CA GLU A 26 7.31 19.49 14.23
C GLU A 26 6.39 18.55 15.02
N ASN A 27 5.07 18.67 14.86
CA ASN A 27 4.11 17.95 15.70
C ASN A 27 3.46 16.76 15.01
N LEU A 28 3.52 16.68 13.68
CA LEU A 28 2.91 15.58 12.91
C LEU A 28 3.98 14.81 12.14
N LEU A 29 4.66 15.45 11.19
CA LEU A 29 5.52 14.76 10.23
C LEU A 29 6.78 14.18 10.88
N LYS A 30 7.53 14.99 11.65
CA LYS A 30 8.75 14.52 12.35
C LYS A 30 8.45 13.40 13.35
N PRO A 31 7.45 13.51 14.25
CA PRO A 31 7.10 12.42 15.15
C PRO A 31 6.69 11.15 14.41
N THR A 32 5.89 11.25 13.34
CA THR A 32 5.52 10.09 12.52
C THR A 32 6.73 9.44 11.87
N TYR A 33 7.64 10.25 11.30
CA TYR A 33 8.88 9.75 10.71
C TYR A 33 9.76 9.06 11.76
N GLU A 34 10.00 9.68 12.90
CA GLU A 34 10.80 9.09 13.98
C GLU A 34 10.21 7.78 14.52
N ASN A 35 8.89 7.72 14.65
CA ASN A 35 8.18 6.49 15.05
C ASN A 35 8.33 5.39 13.99
N PHE A 36 8.26 5.75 12.71
CA PHE A 36 8.52 4.82 11.62
C PHE A 36 9.95 4.26 11.68
N ILE A 37 10.96 5.13 11.76
CA ILE A 37 12.37 4.70 11.84
C ILE A 37 12.62 3.83 13.07
N GLN A 38 12.10 4.23 14.24
CA GLN A 38 12.23 3.45 15.47
C GLN A 38 11.58 2.08 15.35
N SER A 39 10.37 2.01 14.80
CA SER A 39 9.64 0.75 14.61
C SER A 39 10.43 -0.20 13.69
N VAL A 40 10.91 0.30 12.55
CA VAL A 40 11.72 -0.50 11.63
C VAL A 40 13.00 -0.97 12.30
N ALA A 41 13.76 -0.06 12.94
CA ALA A 41 15.00 -0.41 13.64
C ALA A 41 14.79 -1.52 14.68
N ASN A 42 13.75 -1.41 15.51
CA ASN A 42 13.42 -2.42 16.52
C ASN A 42 13.10 -3.78 15.93
N ASN A 43 12.27 -3.83 14.88
CA ASN A 43 11.86 -5.09 14.25
C ASN A 43 12.99 -5.75 13.46
N ARG A 44 13.96 -4.97 12.95
CA ARG A 44 15.12 -5.48 12.23
C ARG A 44 16.31 -5.77 13.17
N GLY A 45 16.23 -5.39 14.44
CA GLY A 45 17.36 -5.49 15.38
C GLY A 45 18.55 -4.59 15.01
N LEU A 46 18.29 -3.50 14.27
CA LEU A 46 19.29 -2.56 13.77
C LEU A 46 19.24 -1.26 14.58
N LYS A 47 20.29 -0.43 14.46
CA LYS A 47 20.26 0.90 15.04
C LYS A 47 19.54 1.87 14.10
N LYS A 48 19.01 2.96 14.63
CA LYS A 48 18.32 3.97 13.80
C LYS A 48 19.25 4.54 12.73
N GLU A 49 20.50 4.76 13.08
CA GLU A 49 21.51 5.37 12.22
C GLU A 49 21.77 4.52 10.97
N ASP A 50 21.57 3.20 11.06
CA ASP A 50 21.71 2.27 9.94
C ASP A 50 20.51 2.35 8.98
N ILE A 51 19.33 2.77 9.46
CA ILE A 51 18.09 2.85 8.69
C ILE A 51 17.90 4.21 8.02
N VAL A 52 18.32 5.30 8.68
CA VAL A 52 18.11 6.68 8.19
C VAL A 52 18.54 6.89 6.73
N PRO A 53 19.71 6.41 6.26
CA PRO A 53 20.12 6.56 4.86
C PRO A 53 19.16 5.92 3.84
N PHE A 54 18.36 4.95 4.28
CA PHE A 54 17.39 4.23 3.46
C PHE A 54 15.97 4.79 3.58
N ALA A 55 15.73 5.74 4.49
CA ALA A 55 14.40 6.29 4.76
C ALA A 55 14.19 7.72 4.23
N GLU A 56 15.04 8.18 3.31
CA GLU A 56 14.94 9.49 2.65
C GLU A 56 13.85 9.55 1.56
N GLY A 57 12.89 8.62 1.54
CA GLY A 57 11.84 8.54 0.53
C GLY A 57 12.30 7.98 -0.83
N LYS A 58 13.47 7.33 -0.89
CA LYS A 58 13.97 6.67 -2.10
C LYS A 58 13.30 5.32 -2.31
N ILE A 59 13.08 4.97 -3.57
CA ILE A 59 12.58 3.65 -3.97
C ILE A 59 13.79 2.73 -4.17
N PHE A 60 13.74 1.53 -3.61
CA PHE A 60 14.77 0.51 -3.77
C PHE A 60 14.22 -0.67 -4.56
N ILE A 61 15.04 -1.19 -5.47
CA ILE A 61 14.74 -2.42 -6.22
C ILE A 61 15.32 -3.59 -5.42
N ALA A 62 14.56 -4.68 -5.33
CA ALA A 62 14.93 -5.85 -4.53
C ALA A 62 16.34 -6.38 -4.84
N ASN A 63 16.80 -6.28 -6.09
CA ASN A 63 18.10 -6.77 -6.54
C ASN A 63 19.32 -5.93 -6.11
N VAL A 64 19.13 -4.83 -5.39
CA VAL A 64 20.24 -3.97 -4.93
C VAL A 64 20.92 -4.61 -3.72
N PRO A 65 22.22 -4.97 -3.77
CA PRO A 65 22.89 -5.64 -2.65
C PRO A 65 22.92 -4.82 -1.36
N LYS A 66 22.92 -3.48 -1.48
CA LYS A 66 22.98 -2.55 -0.35
C LYS A 66 21.78 -2.61 0.59
N ILE A 67 20.64 -3.19 0.17
CA ILE A 67 19.43 -3.28 1.00
C ILE A 67 19.28 -4.65 1.69
N GLN A 68 20.10 -5.63 1.30
CA GLN A 68 20.09 -6.95 1.92
C GLN A 68 20.59 -6.85 3.37
N HIS A 69 19.97 -7.61 4.26
CA HIS A 69 20.15 -7.58 5.71
C HIS A 69 19.81 -6.25 6.38
N ILE A 70 19.32 -5.25 5.62
CA ILE A 70 18.85 -3.97 6.13
C ILE A 70 17.34 -3.89 5.94
N LEU A 71 16.88 -3.79 4.69
CA LEU A 71 15.45 -3.68 4.36
C LEU A 71 14.80 -5.05 4.09
N VAL A 72 15.58 -6.00 3.54
CA VAL A 72 15.12 -7.37 3.25
C VAL A 72 16.15 -8.39 3.74
N ASP A 73 15.71 -9.60 4.09
CA ASP A 73 16.63 -10.62 4.62
C ASP A 73 17.32 -11.40 3.50
N GLU A 74 16.56 -11.75 2.47
CA GLU A 74 17.04 -12.48 1.30
C GLU A 74 16.22 -12.13 0.06
N ILE A 75 16.81 -12.38 -1.11
CA ILE A 75 16.11 -12.36 -2.40
C ILE A 75 15.93 -13.80 -2.83
N SER A 76 14.69 -14.20 -3.06
CA SER A 76 14.36 -15.58 -3.44
C SER A 76 13.13 -15.60 -4.35
N SER A 77 12.82 -16.77 -4.91
CA SER A 77 11.59 -17.01 -5.67
C SER A 77 10.50 -17.58 -4.77
N LEU A 78 9.23 -17.39 -5.15
CA LEU A 78 8.09 -17.96 -4.42
C LEU A 78 8.23 -19.48 -4.25
N TYR A 79 8.72 -20.19 -5.27
CA TYR A 79 8.98 -21.62 -5.20
C TYR A 79 9.95 -22.00 -4.08
N GLN A 80 11.09 -21.31 -4.01
CA GLN A 80 12.10 -21.54 -2.97
C GLN A 80 11.58 -21.19 -1.58
N VAL A 81 10.82 -20.10 -1.44
CA VAL A 81 10.20 -19.72 -0.16
C VAL A 81 9.20 -20.77 0.31
N LYS A 82 8.35 -21.29 -0.58
CA LYS A 82 7.40 -22.38 -0.26
C LYS A 82 8.14 -23.65 0.19
N ALA A 83 9.25 -23.99 -0.47
CA ALA A 83 10.08 -25.13 -0.08
C ALA A 83 10.68 -24.94 1.32
N LYS A 84 11.24 -23.76 1.61
CA LYS A 84 11.78 -23.41 2.94
C LYS A 84 10.72 -23.48 4.04
N ILE A 85 9.49 -23.04 3.77
CA ILE A 85 8.39 -23.10 4.75
C ILE A 85 8.07 -24.56 5.10
N ARG A 86 7.95 -25.45 4.10
CA ARG A 86 7.72 -26.88 4.34
C ARG A 86 8.82 -27.52 5.17
N GLU A 87 10.07 -27.22 4.84
CA GLU A 87 11.25 -27.69 5.57
C GLU A 87 11.24 -27.21 7.04
N ASN A 88 11.00 -25.91 7.25
CA ASN A 88 10.98 -25.30 8.58
C ASN A 88 9.85 -25.86 9.48
N LEU A 89 8.70 -26.18 8.88
CA LEU A 89 7.56 -26.76 9.59
C LEU A 89 7.66 -28.29 9.75
N ARG A 90 8.64 -28.93 9.11
CA ARG A 90 8.83 -30.38 9.07
C ARG A 90 7.55 -31.12 8.65
N SER A 91 6.80 -30.53 7.73
CA SER A 91 5.55 -31.07 7.22
C SER A 91 5.47 -30.86 5.72
N ASP A 92 5.23 -31.95 5.00
CA ASP A 92 4.86 -31.90 3.58
C ASP A 92 3.38 -31.58 3.38
N ASP A 93 2.59 -31.72 4.45
CA ASP A 93 1.15 -31.41 4.49
C ASP A 93 0.94 -29.91 4.77
N VAL A 94 1.44 -29.09 3.85
CA VAL A 94 1.27 -27.64 3.87
C VAL A 94 0.68 -27.20 2.53
N ASP A 95 -0.59 -26.81 2.59
CA ASP A 95 -1.32 -26.24 1.47
C ASP A 95 -1.13 -24.73 1.41
N PHE A 96 -0.83 -24.25 0.20
CA PHE A 96 -0.74 -22.82 -0.11
C PHE A 96 -1.97 -22.42 -0.91
N VAL A 97 -2.86 -21.65 -0.30
CA VAL A 97 -4.09 -21.16 -0.94
C VAL A 97 -3.84 -19.75 -1.48
N GLU A 98 -4.29 -19.51 -2.71
CA GLU A 98 -4.34 -18.18 -3.32
C GLU A 98 -5.74 -17.60 -3.08
N ILE A 99 -5.80 -16.38 -2.53
CA ILE A 99 -7.05 -15.66 -2.28
C ILE A 99 -7.11 -14.55 -3.32
N ASP A 100 -8.02 -14.69 -4.28
CA ASP A 100 -8.35 -13.63 -5.23
C ASP A 100 -9.37 -12.67 -4.59
N LEU A 101 -9.02 -11.39 -4.52
CA LEU A 101 -9.87 -10.34 -3.94
C LEU A 101 -10.78 -9.68 -4.99
N GLU A 102 -10.66 -10.05 -6.27
CA GLU A 102 -11.49 -9.51 -7.36
C GLU A 102 -12.89 -10.14 -7.41
N ASP A 103 -13.08 -11.30 -6.76
CA ASP A 103 -14.34 -12.04 -6.67
C ASP A 103 -15.29 -11.51 -5.57
N GLU A 104 -15.15 -10.24 -5.16
CA GLU A 104 -16.22 -9.61 -4.38
C GLU A 104 -17.45 -9.37 -5.28
N PRO A 105 -18.61 -9.95 -4.97
CA PRO A 105 -19.82 -9.67 -5.73
C PRO A 105 -20.08 -8.16 -5.65
N SER A 106 -20.11 -7.51 -6.81
CA SER A 106 -20.35 -6.06 -6.91
C SER A 106 -21.54 -5.68 -6.03
N PHE A 107 -21.32 -4.72 -5.12
CA PHE A 107 -22.38 -4.13 -4.29
C PHE A 107 -23.46 -3.44 -5.14
N LEU A 108 -23.16 -3.15 -6.42
CA LEU A 108 -24.11 -2.56 -7.34
C LEU A 108 -24.95 -3.67 -8.00
N PRO A 109 -26.29 -3.55 -8.01
CA PRO A 109 -27.12 -4.49 -8.74
C PRO A 109 -26.69 -4.51 -10.21
N LYS A 110 -26.51 -5.71 -10.78
CA LYS A 110 -26.29 -5.88 -12.22
C LYS A 110 -27.55 -5.41 -12.96
N VAL A 111 -27.60 -4.12 -13.29
CA VAL A 111 -28.65 -3.55 -14.13
C VAL A 111 -28.38 -3.99 -15.56
N GLN A 112 -29.11 -4.98 -16.04
CA GLN A 112 -29.16 -5.28 -17.48
C GLN A 112 -30.09 -4.26 -18.14
N VAL A 113 -29.53 -3.40 -18.98
CA VAL A 113 -30.31 -2.51 -19.84
C VAL A 113 -30.70 -3.33 -21.07
N ASP A 114 -31.96 -3.77 -21.12
CA ASP A 114 -32.54 -4.29 -22.37
C ASP A 114 -32.82 -3.11 -23.29
N LEU A 115 -32.03 -2.98 -24.35
CA LEU A 115 -32.16 -1.92 -25.35
C LEU A 115 -33.30 -2.19 -26.35
N GLY A 116 -34.12 -3.23 -26.17
CA GLY A 116 -35.25 -3.54 -27.05
C GLY A 116 -34.85 -3.86 -28.50
N LEU A 117 -33.56 -4.10 -28.75
CA LEU A 117 -33.00 -4.26 -30.10
C LEU A 117 -33.61 -5.47 -30.85
N LYS A 118 -34.19 -6.43 -30.12
CA LYS A 118 -34.90 -7.57 -30.70
C LYS A 118 -36.20 -7.16 -31.41
N GLU A 119 -36.93 -6.19 -30.87
CA GLU A 119 -38.17 -5.68 -31.47
C GLU A 119 -37.87 -4.82 -32.70
N LEU A 120 -36.80 -4.02 -32.62
CA LEU A 120 -36.28 -3.20 -33.71
C LEU A 120 -35.82 -4.07 -34.91
N VAL A 121 -35.09 -5.16 -34.64
CA VAL A 121 -34.68 -6.12 -35.67
C VAL A 121 -35.87 -6.86 -36.30
N ASN A 122 -36.92 -7.15 -35.53
CA ASN A 122 -38.13 -7.76 -36.07
C ASN A 122 -38.92 -6.81 -36.98
N GLN A 123 -38.97 -5.51 -36.68
CA GLN A 123 -39.59 -4.53 -37.59
C GLN A 123 -38.84 -4.40 -38.93
N PHE A 124 -37.51 -4.49 -38.93
CA PHE A 124 -36.72 -4.46 -40.17
C PHE A 124 -36.78 -5.74 -40.99
N LYS A 125 -37.28 -6.86 -40.44
CA LYS A 125 -37.46 -8.13 -41.18
C LYS A 125 -38.81 -8.25 -41.91
N PHE A 126 -39.69 -7.25 -41.78
CA PHE A 126 -41.00 -7.20 -42.45
C PHE A 126 -41.07 -6.17 -43.60
N GLN A 127 -39.93 -5.75 -44.16
CA GLN A 127 -39.84 -5.01 -45.43
C GLN A 127 -39.06 -5.80 -46.49
#